data_AF-A0A7L2IVK6-F1
#
_entry.id   AF-A0A7L2IVK6-F1
#
_cell.length_a   1.000
_cell.length_b   1.000
_cell.length_c   1.000
_cell.angle_alpha   90.00
_cell.angle_beta   90.00
_cell.angle_gamma   90.00
#
_symmetry.space_group_name_H-M   'P 1'
#
loop_
_entity.id
_entity.type
_entity.pdbx_description
1 polymer ?
#
loop_
_entity_poly.entity_id
_entity_poly.type
_entity_poly.pdbx_seq_one_letter_code
_entity_poly.pdbx_strand_id
1 'polypeptide(L)'
;RDPEDKHKLITRTEAKEEYLLKDCDLDKREPVLKFIVKKNPHNSRWGDMKLYLKLQVIKRSLEVWGSEESLQEAKELRRDSREKMKQKKFDKKVKELRRAVRSSLWKKQTSIHEHEYGPEENIDEDTYKKTCTVCGHELTYEKM
;
A
#
# COMPACT_ATOMS: atom_id res chain seq x y z
N ARG A 1 -29.63 -30.49 24.14
CA ARG A 1 -28.94 -29.40 23.41
C ARG A 1 -28.60 -28.35 24.45
N ASP A 2 -27.35 -27.88 24.48
CA ASP A 2 -26.84 -27.01 25.55
C ASP A 2 -27.51 -25.61 25.49
N PRO A 3 -28.24 -25.16 26.52
CA PRO A 3 -28.95 -23.89 26.51
C PRO A 3 -28.03 -22.67 26.69
N GLU A 4 -26.79 -22.85 27.16
CA GLU A 4 -25.89 -21.74 27.53
C GLU A 4 -24.78 -21.44 26.52
N ASP A 5 -24.77 -22.08 25.33
CA ASP A 5 -23.74 -21.87 24.30
C ASP A 5 -22.28 -22.13 24.78
N LYS A 6 -22.11 -22.71 25.98
CA LYS A 6 -20.82 -23.01 26.64
C LYS A 6 -19.92 -23.89 25.78
N HIS A 7 -20.51 -24.80 25.01
CA HIS A 7 -19.80 -25.74 24.15
C HIS A 7 -19.77 -25.33 22.67
N LYS A 8 -19.96 -24.04 22.38
CA LYS A 8 -19.86 -23.53 21.02
C LYS A 8 -18.47 -23.75 20.44
N LEU A 9 -18.43 -24.24 19.20
CA LEU A 9 -17.22 -24.36 18.41
C LEU A 9 -17.02 -23.09 17.56
N ILE A 10 -15.80 -22.60 17.49
CA ILE A 10 -15.40 -21.47 16.66
C ILE A 10 -14.29 -21.85 15.70
N THR A 11 -14.22 -21.17 14.56
CA THR A 11 -13.20 -21.48 13.56
C THR A 11 -11.82 -20.99 13.98
N ARG A 12 -10.75 -21.57 13.40
CA ARG A 12 -9.38 -21.06 13.62
C ARG A 12 -9.26 -19.58 13.29
N THR A 13 -9.88 -19.12 12.21
CA THR A 13 -9.85 -17.71 11.78
C THR A 13 -10.55 -16.83 12.80
N GLU A 14 -11.75 -17.21 13.21
CA GLU A 14 -12.53 -16.51 14.24
C GLU A 14 -11.76 -16.42 15.57
N ALA A 15 -11.11 -17.51 16.00
CA ALA A 15 -10.27 -17.51 17.20
C ALA A 15 -9.11 -16.49 17.10
N LYS A 16 -8.45 -16.39 15.94
CA LYS A 16 -7.34 -15.45 15.72
C LYS A 16 -7.80 -14.00 15.60
N GLU A 17 -8.96 -13.77 15.00
CA GLU A 17 -9.51 -12.43 14.80
C GLU A 17 -10.13 -11.88 16.08
N GLU A 18 -10.98 -12.67 16.76
CA GLU A 18 -11.71 -12.24 17.95
C GLU A 18 -10.89 -12.30 19.23
N TYR A 19 -9.89 -13.16 19.33
CA TYR A 19 -9.06 -13.26 20.54
C TYR A 19 -7.60 -12.82 20.30
N LEU A 20 -7.34 -12.24 19.12
CA LEU A 20 -6.03 -11.75 18.69
C LEU A 20 -4.88 -12.78 18.84
N LEU A 21 -5.22 -14.06 18.83
CA LEU A 21 -4.29 -15.17 18.99
C LEU A 21 -3.45 -15.39 17.73
N LYS A 22 -2.21 -15.83 17.92
CA LYS A 22 -1.31 -16.25 16.84
C LYS A 22 -1.32 -17.77 16.68
N ASP A 23 -0.77 -18.26 15.57
CA ASP A 23 -0.70 -19.71 15.31
C ASP A 23 0.11 -20.45 16.39
N CYS A 24 1.16 -19.82 16.94
CA CYS A 24 1.92 -20.38 18.06
C CYS A 24 1.08 -20.53 19.34
N ASP A 25 0.12 -19.63 19.56
CA ASP A 25 -0.74 -19.67 20.74
C ASP A 25 -1.78 -20.79 20.63
N LEU A 26 -2.08 -21.27 19.42
CA LEU A 26 -3.00 -22.38 19.21
C LEU A 26 -2.27 -23.73 19.13
N ASP A 27 -1.16 -23.77 18.37
CA ASP A 27 -0.50 -25.02 17.98
C ASP A 27 0.71 -25.39 18.85
N LYS A 28 1.34 -24.43 19.54
CA LYS A 28 2.62 -24.65 20.27
C LYS A 28 2.52 -24.47 21.77
N ARG A 29 1.76 -23.48 22.26
CA ARG A 29 1.61 -23.25 23.71
C ARG A 29 0.98 -24.46 24.39
N GLU A 30 1.62 -24.94 25.46
CA GLU A 30 1.13 -26.05 26.26
C GLU A 30 0.01 -25.61 27.23
N PRO A 31 -1.07 -26.40 27.38
CA PRO A 31 -1.41 -27.57 26.58
C PRO A 31 -1.90 -27.17 25.18
N VAL A 32 -1.53 -27.93 24.15
CA VAL A 32 -1.99 -27.67 22.77
C VAL A 32 -3.51 -27.78 22.70
N LEU A 33 -4.15 -26.78 22.05
CA LEU A 33 -5.59 -26.76 21.95
C LEU A 33 -6.10 -27.86 21.03
N LYS A 34 -7.06 -28.64 21.53
CA LYS A 34 -7.73 -29.68 20.73
C LYS A 34 -8.71 -29.03 19.75
N PHE A 35 -8.80 -29.60 18.56
CA PHE A 35 -9.72 -29.14 17.51
C PHE A 35 -10.35 -30.31 16.77
N ILE A 36 -11.49 -30.04 16.14
CA ILE A 36 -12.15 -30.95 15.20
C ILE A 36 -11.90 -30.43 13.79
N VAL A 37 -11.63 -31.34 12.86
CA VAL A 37 -11.44 -31.00 11.45
C VAL A 37 -12.77 -31.24 10.70
N LYS A 38 -13.21 -30.26 9.92
CA LYS A 38 -14.36 -30.39 9.01
C LYS A 38 -14.02 -29.86 7.61
N LYS A 39 -14.67 -30.40 6.59
CA LYS A 39 -14.59 -29.86 5.22
C LYS A 39 -15.06 -28.40 5.22
N ASN A 40 -14.39 -27.57 4.42
CA ASN A 40 -14.77 -26.17 4.31
C ASN A 40 -16.16 -26.06 3.65
N PRO A 41 -17.13 -25.38 4.29
CA PRO A 41 -18.51 -25.31 3.81
C PRO A 41 -18.66 -24.53 2.50
N HIS A 42 -17.73 -23.62 2.19
CA HIS A 42 -17.77 -22.85 0.94
C HIS A 42 -17.27 -23.65 -0.25
N ASN A 43 -16.24 -24.49 -0.06
CA ASN A 43 -15.70 -25.35 -1.11
C ASN A 43 -14.94 -26.53 -0.49
N SER A 44 -15.39 -27.74 -0.77
CA SER A 44 -14.80 -28.97 -0.24
C SER A 44 -13.38 -29.26 -0.73
N ARG A 45 -12.94 -28.63 -1.83
CA ARG A 45 -11.57 -28.72 -2.35
C ARG A 45 -10.60 -27.80 -1.62
N TRP A 46 -11.09 -26.81 -0.87
CA TRP A 46 -10.22 -25.97 -0.05
C TRP A 46 -9.71 -26.72 1.17
N GLY A 47 -8.70 -26.17 1.84
CA GLY A 47 -8.16 -26.73 3.07
C GLY A 47 -9.25 -26.91 4.13
N ASP A 48 -9.11 -27.99 4.91
CA ASP A 48 -10.08 -28.30 5.95
C ASP A 48 -10.11 -27.23 7.05
N MET A 49 -11.30 -26.97 7.55
CA MET A 49 -11.56 -26.03 8.63
C MET A 49 -11.29 -26.69 9.98
N LYS A 50 -10.48 -26.03 10.81
CA LYS A 50 -10.28 -26.42 12.21
C LYS A 50 -11.27 -25.67 13.10
N LEU A 51 -11.98 -26.42 13.93
CA LEU A 51 -12.97 -25.94 14.89
C LEU A 51 -12.47 -26.17 16.32
N TYR A 52 -12.36 -25.09 17.09
CA TYR A 52 -11.90 -25.09 18.48
C TYR A 52 -13.07 -24.85 19.42
N LEU A 53 -12.97 -25.38 20.65
CA LEU A 53 -13.95 -25.07 21.69
C LEU A 53 -13.77 -23.62 22.16
N LYS A 54 -14.82 -22.79 22.06
CA LYS A 54 -14.76 -21.36 22.40
C LYS A 54 -14.21 -21.12 23.81
N LEU A 55 -14.63 -21.93 24.77
CA LEU A 55 -14.17 -21.84 26.16
C LEU A 55 -12.65 -22.03 26.29
N GLN A 56 -12.07 -22.97 25.53
CA GLN A 56 -10.62 -23.17 25.53
C GLN A 56 -9.87 -21.99 24.92
N VAL A 57 -10.44 -21.39 23.88
CA VAL A 57 -9.87 -20.21 23.22
C VAL A 57 -9.91 -18.99 24.13
N ILE A 58 -11.01 -18.77 24.85
CA ILE A 58 -11.13 -17.70 25.86
C ILE A 58 -10.06 -17.87 26.94
N LYS A 59 -9.92 -19.08 27.49
CA LYS A 59 -8.89 -19.37 28.50
C LYS A 59 -7.48 -19.10 27.96
N ARG A 60 -7.18 -19.57 26.75
CA ARG A 60 -5.89 -19.29 26.07
C ARG A 60 -5.66 -17.80 25.84
N SER A 61 -6.72 -17.05 25.50
CA SER A 61 -6.64 -15.60 25.34
C SER A 61 -6.28 -14.90 26.64
N LEU A 62 -6.89 -15.30 27.75
CA LEU A 62 -6.55 -14.78 29.08
C LEU A 62 -5.11 -15.13 29.47
N GLU A 63 -4.62 -16.33 29.14
CA GLU A 63 -3.20 -16.71 29.34
C GLU A 63 -2.22 -15.89 28.48
N VAL A 64 -2.66 -15.39 27.31
CA VAL A 64 -1.82 -14.62 26.38
C VAL A 64 -1.82 -13.14 26.73
N TRP A 65 -3.00 -12.59 27.05
CA TRP A 65 -3.23 -11.16 27.25
C TRP A 65 -3.29 -10.75 28.72
N GLY A 66 -3.35 -11.70 29.66
CA GLY A 66 -3.44 -11.46 31.10
C GLY A 66 -4.85 -11.11 31.57
N SER A 67 -5.52 -10.17 30.89
CA SER A 67 -6.88 -9.74 31.20
C SER A 67 -7.73 -9.53 29.95
N GLU A 68 -9.05 -9.49 30.13
CA GLU A 68 -9.98 -9.14 29.05
C GLU A 68 -9.86 -7.67 28.64
N GLU A 69 -9.53 -6.79 29.60
CA GLU A 69 -9.28 -5.37 29.33
C GLU A 69 -8.11 -5.17 28.37
N SER A 70 -6.97 -5.84 28.61
CA SER A 70 -5.80 -5.75 27.73
C SER A 70 -6.08 -6.28 26.31
N LEU A 71 -6.91 -7.31 26.18
CA LEU A 71 -7.38 -7.78 24.88
C LEU A 71 -8.22 -6.72 24.17
N GLN A 72 -9.13 -6.08 24.91
CA GLN A 72 -10.02 -5.05 24.36
C GLN A 72 -9.25 -3.81 23.92
N GLU A 73 -8.32 -3.31 24.74
CA GLU A 73 -7.41 -2.22 24.37
C GLU A 73 -6.62 -2.55 23.10
N ALA A 74 -6.08 -3.77 23.00
CA ALA A 74 -5.36 -4.22 21.82
C ALA A 74 -6.26 -4.28 20.56
N LYS A 75 -7.55 -4.62 20.70
CA LYS A 75 -8.53 -4.58 19.61
C LYS A 75 -8.76 -3.15 19.14
N GLU A 76 -8.95 -2.21 20.06
CA GLU A 76 -9.18 -0.80 19.74
C GLU A 76 -7.96 -0.19 19.05
N LEU A 77 -6.75 -0.43 19.57
CA LEU A 77 -5.51 0.01 18.94
C LEU A 77 -5.35 -0.54 17.51
N ARG A 78 -5.75 -1.80 17.26
CA ARG A 78 -5.74 -2.39 15.90
C ARG A 78 -6.78 -1.74 15.00
N ARG A 79 -7.98 -1.42 15.50
CA ARG A 79 -9.04 -0.72 14.74
C ARG A 79 -8.56 0.66 14.32
N ASP A 80 -8.07 1.45 15.28
CA ASP A 80 -7.61 2.82 15.04
C ASP A 80 -6.41 2.85 14.09
N SER A 81 -5.47 1.90 14.24
CA SER A 81 -4.34 1.76 13.33
C SER A 81 -4.80 1.43 11.91
N ARG A 82 -5.81 0.56 11.76
CA ARG A 82 -6.39 0.21 10.46
C ARG A 82 -7.06 1.41 9.80
N GLU A 83 -7.79 2.22 10.57
CA GLU A 83 -8.42 3.46 10.08
C GLU A 83 -7.39 4.49 9.66
N LYS A 84 -6.37 4.74 10.49
CA LYS A 84 -5.23 5.61 10.15
C LYS A 84 -4.53 5.16 8.87
N MET A 85 -4.32 3.85 8.69
CA MET A 85 -3.70 3.31 7.47
C MET A 85 -4.59 3.46 6.24
N LYS A 86 -5.92 3.28 6.37
CA LYS A 86 -6.89 3.55 5.29
C LYS A 86 -6.86 5.02 4.87
N GLN A 87 -6.87 5.94 5.84
CA GLN A 87 -6.80 7.38 5.59
C GLN A 87 -5.50 7.74 4.88
N LYS A 88 -4.34 7.31 5.40
CA LYS A 88 -3.03 7.54 4.76
C LYS A 88 -2.97 7.01 3.33
N LYS A 89 -3.56 5.82 3.08
CA LYS A 89 -3.61 5.24 1.73
C LYS A 89 -4.48 6.07 0.79
N PHE A 90 -5.60 6.60 1.28
CA PHE A 90 -6.46 7.50 0.52
C PHE A 90 -5.74 8.82 0.21
N ASP A 91 -5.15 9.48 1.20
CA ASP A 91 -4.42 10.74 1.03
C ASP A 91 -3.25 10.59 0.06
N LYS A 92 -2.52 9.46 0.12
CA LYS A 92 -1.47 9.13 -0.83
C LYS A 92 -2.00 9.06 -2.26
N LYS A 93 -3.12 8.37 -2.49
CA LYS A 93 -3.75 8.28 -3.81
C LYS A 93 -4.21 9.64 -4.33
N VAL A 94 -4.79 10.49 -3.47
CA VAL A 94 -5.18 11.86 -3.85
C VAL A 94 -3.96 12.69 -4.23
N LYS A 95 -2.86 12.59 -3.46
CA LYS A 95 -1.61 13.29 -3.76
C LYS A 95 -1.01 12.85 -5.09
N GLU A 96 -1.01 11.54 -5.37
CA GLU A 96 -0.54 10.97 -6.64
C GLU A 96 -1.41 11.45 -7.81
N LEU A 97 -2.74 11.44 -7.66
CA LEU A 97 -3.67 11.95 -8.67
C LEU A 97 -3.43 13.44 -8.96
N ARG A 98 -3.29 14.27 -7.92
CA ARG A 98 -2.99 15.70 -8.06
C ARG A 98 -1.66 15.93 -8.78
N ARG A 99 -0.64 15.11 -8.48
CA ARG A 99 0.66 15.19 -9.16
C ARG A 99 0.52 14.88 -10.65
N ALA A 100 -0.19 13.81 -11.01
CA ALA A 100 -0.42 13.40 -12.40
C ALA A 100 -1.12 14.49 -13.21
N VAL A 101 -2.19 15.09 -12.67
CA VAL A 101 -2.93 16.20 -13.31
C VAL A 101 -2.05 17.44 -13.44
N ARG A 102 -1.25 17.78 -12.42
CA ARG A 102 -0.35 18.94 -12.49
C ARG A 102 0.72 18.75 -13.57
N SER A 103 1.30 17.56 -13.68
CA SER A 103 2.28 17.27 -14.74
C SER A 103 1.68 17.29 -16.14
N SER A 104 0.42 16.92 -16.32
CA SER A 104 -0.22 17.00 -17.63
C SER A 104 -0.53 18.43 -18.07
N LEU A 105 -0.83 19.33 -17.11
CA LEU A 105 -1.08 20.75 -17.38
C LEU A 105 0.22 21.55 -17.56
N TRP A 106 1.29 21.19 -16.83
CA TRP A 106 2.61 21.80 -16.97
C TRP A 106 3.45 21.07 -18.02
N LYS A 107 3.04 21.13 -19.29
CA LYS A 107 3.97 20.93 -20.40
C LYS A 107 4.62 22.27 -20.66
N LYS A 108 5.85 22.47 -20.19
CA LYS A 108 6.70 23.56 -20.64
C LYS A 108 6.82 23.37 -22.16
N GLN A 109 6.16 24.19 -22.96
CA GLN A 109 6.48 24.31 -24.37
C GLN A 109 7.91 24.83 -24.43
N THR A 110 8.87 23.93 -24.38
CA THR A 110 10.20 24.19 -24.90
C THR A 110 10.05 24.14 -26.41
N SER A 111 9.39 25.14 -27.00
CA SER A 111 9.66 25.50 -28.37
C SER A 111 11.10 25.98 -28.35
N ILE A 112 12.03 25.05 -28.54
CA ILE A 112 13.41 25.40 -28.85
C ILE A 112 13.29 26.17 -30.15
N HIS A 113 13.61 27.45 -30.11
CA HIS A 113 13.60 28.27 -31.32
C HIS A 113 14.65 27.68 -32.27
N GLU A 114 14.20 27.13 -33.39
CA GLU A 114 15.07 26.69 -34.47
C GLU A 114 15.49 27.95 -35.24
N HIS A 115 16.80 28.22 -35.26
CA HIS A 115 17.34 29.44 -35.86
C HIS A 115 17.37 29.33 -37.38
N GLU A 116 16.58 30.15 -38.07
CA GLU A 116 16.68 30.35 -39.52
C GLU A 116 17.64 31.50 -39.81
N TYR A 117 18.86 31.16 -40.21
CA TYR A 117 19.90 32.14 -40.54
C TYR A 117 19.70 32.73 -41.92
N GLY A 118 19.76 34.07 -42.00
CA GLY A 118 19.71 34.84 -43.25
C GLY A 118 21.02 34.80 -44.05
N PRO A 119 21.15 35.65 -45.09
CA PRO A 119 22.35 35.71 -45.92
C PRO A 119 23.62 36.00 -45.12
N GLU A 120 24.76 35.46 -45.57
CA GLU A 120 26.06 35.65 -44.91
C GLU A 120 26.68 37.01 -45.23
N GLU A 121 27.10 37.71 -44.19
CA GLU A 121 27.86 38.96 -44.28
C GLU A 121 29.34 38.67 -43.98
N ASN A 122 30.24 39.12 -44.86
CA ASN A 122 31.68 39.01 -44.65
C ASN A 122 32.15 40.22 -43.83
N ILE A 123 32.80 39.96 -42.69
CA ILE A 123 33.29 41.01 -41.80
C ILE A 123 34.79 41.23 -42.01
N ASP A 124 35.55 40.14 -42.20
CA ASP A 124 37.00 40.14 -42.42
C ASP A 124 37.39 39.04 -43.44
N GLU A 125 38.65 39.06 -43.90
CA GLU A 125 39.16 38.23 -45.01
C GLU A 125 38.75 36.75 -44.95
N ASP A 126 38.68 36.14 -43.75
CA ASP A 126 38.23 34.75 -43.55
C ASP A 126 37.03 34.59 -42.58
N THR A 127 36.45 35.68 -42.06
CA THR A 127 35.38 35.63 -41.04
C THR A 127 34.01 36.06 -41.59
N TYR A 128 33.03 35.17 -41.44
CA TYR A 128 31.64 35.36 -41.89
C TYR A 128 30.66 35.37 -40.72
N LYS A 129 29.61 36.18 -40.84
CA LYS A 129 28.53 36.31 -39.86
C LYS A 129 27.19 36.01 -40.50
N LYS A 130 26.35 35.27 -39.78
CA LYS A 130 24.95 35.01 -40.12
C LYS A 130 24.05 35.43 -38.97
N THR A 131 22.97 36.15 -39.27
CA THR A 131 21.98 36.58 -38.28
C THR A 131 20.67 35.81 -38.49
N CYS A 132 20.08 35.30 -37.40
CA CYS A 132 18.79 34.65 -37.44
C CYS A 132 17.70 35.70 -37.72
N THR A 133 16.90 35.48 -38.76
CA THR A 133 15.86 36.42 -39.22
C THR A 133 14.71 36.56 -38.22
N VAL A 134 14.51 35.56 -37.37
CA VAL A 134 13.38 35.48 -36.45
C VAL A 134 13.71 35.98 -35.05
N CYS A 135 14.95 35.83 -34.58
CA CYS A 135 15.34 36.19 -33.20
C CYS A 135 16.57 37.10 -33.09
N GLY A 136 17.23 37.43 -34.20
CA GLY A 136 18.41 38.30 -34.21
C GLY A 136 19.68 37.65 -33.63
N HIS A 137 19.69 36.35 -33.37
CA HIS A 137 20.88 35.63 -32.92
C HIS A 137 21.97 35.65 -33.99
N GLU A 138 23.20 35.97 -33.58
CA GLU A 138 24.34 36.11 -34.48
C GLU A 138 25.27 34.92 -34.36
N LEU A 139 25.65 34.33 -35.50
CA LEU A 139 26.58 33.21 -35.59
C LEU A 139 27.76 33.63 -36.47
N THR A 140 28.94 33.72 -35.86
CA THR A 140 30.21 34.00 -36.55
C THR A 140 31.00 32.71 -36.75
N TYR A 141 31.56 32.52 -37.95
CA TYR A 141 32.38 31.37 -38.29
C TYR A 141 33.42 31.73 -39.34
N GLU A 142 34.52 30.98 -39.38
CA GLU A 142 35.58 31.12 -40.37
C GLU A 142 35.34 30.16 -41.54
N LYS A 143 35.63 30.59 -42.78
CA LYS A 143 35.48 29.76 -43.98
C LYS A 143 36.88 29.52 -44.57
N MET A 144 37.39 28.29 -44.43
CA MET A 144 38.66 27.85 -45.06
C MET A 144 38.52 27.65 -46.57
#